data_AF-A0A0F9GBL6-F1
#
_entry.id   AF-A0A0F9GBL6-F1
#
_cell.length_a   1.000
_cell.length_b   1.000
_cell.length_c   1.000
_cell.angle_alpha   90.00
_cell.angle_beta   90.00
_cell.angle_gamma   90.00
#
_symmetry.space_group_name_H-M   'P 1'
#
loop_
_entity.id
_entity.type
_entity.pdbx_description
1 polymer ?
#
loop_
_entity_poly.entity_id
_entity_poly.type
_entity_poly.pdbx_seq_one_letter_code
_entity_poly.pdbx_strand_id
1 'polypeptide(L)'
;MRLLTRSDFDGLGCAALLIERGVIDSVKFVHPKDIQDGKVEVTVDDVLANVPYVDGCGLWFDHHSSEEERNACGAFEGVSDPSYPSTARAIFVYYGGEAEFDNVRLRELVAAVDKSDTADMTAEEILHPEGWVLLSFILDPRTGLGRYRDYRISNYQLMLDMMDYCRTMSPEQILQQPDVKERVERYSQQQSVFVEMLRANTTIRGNVIVLDLRDQEEIFTGNRFALY
;
A
#
# COMPACT_ATOMS: atom_id res chain seq x y z
N MET A 1 -8.32 6.69 18.53
CA MET A 1 -9.29 6.12 17.56
C MET A 1 -8.69 4.89 16.91
N ARG A 2 -9.50 4.00 16.35
CA ARG A 2 -9.04 2.83 15.59
C ARG A 2 -9.03 3.14 14.09
N LEU A 3 -7.93 2.84 13.41
CA LEU A 3 -7.84 2.97 11.94
C LEU A 3 -8.35 1.70 11.25
N LEU A 4 -9.26 1.86 10.30
CA LEU A 4 -9.66 0.86 9.32
C LEU A 4 -9.08 1.26 7.96
N THR A 5 -8.12 0.48 7.45
CA THR A 5 -7.44 0.78 6.18
C THR A 5 -7.01 -0.49 5.46
N ARG A 6 -6.53 -0.34 4.22
CA ARG A 6 -6.01 -1.46 3.42
C ARG A 6 -4.63 -1.88 3.90
N SER A 7 -4.31 -3.16 3.73
CA SER A 7 -2.96 -3.70 3.97
C SER A 7 -2.06 -3.46 2.77
N ASP A 8 -1.85 -2.20 2.40
CA ASP A 8 -0.96 -1.78 1.32
C ASP A 8 -0.13 -0.54 1.72
N PHE A 9 0.69 -0.05 0.80
CA PHE A 9 1.64 1.02 1.11
C PHE A 9 0.96 2.36 1.43
N ASP A 10 -0.17 2.67 0.78
CA ASP A 10 -0.96 3.86 1.11
C ASP A 10 -1.61 3.74 2.50
N GLY A 11 -2.18 2.58 2.84
CA GLY A 11 -2.69 2.33 4.19
C GLY A 11 -1.62 2.46 5.28
N LEU A 12 -0.39 2.04 5.02
CA LEU A 12 0.75 2.27 5.93
C LEU A 12 1.13 3.75 6.06
N GLY A 13 1.13 4.49 4.95
CA GLY A 13 1.35 5.94 4.95
C GLY A 13 0.29 6.66 5.78
N CYS A 14 -0.99 6.28 5.61
CA CYS A 14 -2.10 6.79 6.41
C CYS A 14 -1.87 6.51 7.90
N ALA A 15 -1.52 5.28 8.27
CA ALA A 15 -1.26 4.90 9.65
C ALA A 15 -0.11 5.71 10.25
N ALA A 16 1.02 5.84 9.55
CA ALA A 16 2.18 6.59 10.02
C ALA A 16 1.85 8.05 10.33
N LEU A 17 1.10 8.73 9.45
CA LEU A 17 0.70 10.13 9.63
C LEU A 17 -0.29 10.31 10.80
N LEU A 18 -1.29 9.43 10.90
CA LEU A 18 -2.32 9.51 11.94
C LEU A 18 -1.76 9.17 13.33
N ILE A 19 -0.79 8.25 13.41
CA ILE A 19 -0.05 7.96 14.65
C ILE A 19 0.79 9.18 15.06
N GLU A 20 1.50 9.80 14.11
CA GLU A 20 2.32 10.98 14.41
C GLU A 20 1.48 12.15 14.94
N ARG A 21 0.24 12.30 14.46
CA ARG A 21 -0.72 13.30 14.96
C ARG A 21 -1.45 12.90 16.23
N GLY A 22 -1.24 11.70 16.75
CA GLY A 22 -1.93 11.19 17.94
C GLY A 22 -3.43 10.97 17.75
N VAL A 23 -3.89 10.77 16.51
CA VAL A 23 -5.31 10.56 16.18
C VAL A 23 -5.71 9.11 16.44
N ILE A 24 -4.80 8.17 16.11
CA ILE A 24 -5.06 6.74 16.23
C ILE A 24 -4.11 6.07 17.22
N ASP A 25 -4.60 5.00 17.83
CA ASP A 25 -3.89 4.16 18.81
C ASP A 25 -3.85 2.67 18.41
N SER A 26 -4.65 2.30 17.40
CA SER A 26 -4.84 0.93 16.96
C SER A 26 -5.21 0.90 15.48
N VAL A 27 -4.89 -0.20 14.80
CA VAL A 27 -5.16 -0.40 13.36
C VAL A 27 -5.75 -1.78 13.13
N LYS A 28 -6.72 -1.87 12.23
CA LYS A 28 -7.23 -3.11 11.68
C LYS A 28 -7.22 -3.02 10.16
N PHE A 29 -6.42 -3.87 9.54
CA PHE A 29 -6.41 -3.98 8.09
C PHE A 29 -7.66 -4.69 7.58
N VAL A 30 -8.30 -4.12 6.57
CA VAL A 30 -9.56 -4.59 5.99
C VAL A 30 -9.50 -4.58 4.47
N HIS A 31 -10.28 -5.45 3.83
CA HIS A 31 -10.49 -5.38 2.40
C HIS A 31 -11.67 -4.45 2.10
N PRO A 32 -11.61 -3.56 1.09
CA PRO A 32 -12.71 -2.64 0.74
C PRO A 32 -14.07 -3.32 0.57
N LYS A 33 -14.07 -4.52 -0.03
CA LYS A 33 -15.27 -5.35 -0.16
C LYS A 33 -15.90 -5.73 1.17
N ASP A 34 -15.12 -6.03 2.22
CA ASP A 34 -15.68 -6.43 3.50
C ASP A 34 -16.31 -5.25 4.27
N ILE A 35 -15.82 -4.04 4.01
CA ILE A 35 -16.45 -2.78 4.46
C ILE A 35 -17.79 -2.59 3.74
N GLN A 36 -17.80 -2.72 2.41
CA GLN A 36 -19.02 -2.59 1.59
C GLN A 36 -20.07 -3.66 1.89
N ASP A 37 -19.64 -4.89 2.16
CA ASP A 37 -20.51 -6.00 2.52
C ASP A 37 -21.01 -5.90 3.99
N GLY A 38 -20.60 -4.88 4.75
CA GLY A 38 -21.01 -4.68 6.15
C GLY A 38 -20.47 -5.74 7.13
N LYS A 39 -19.37 -6.42 6.78
CA LYS A 39 -18.75 -7.46 7.63
C LYS A 39 -17.83 -6.89 8.70
N VAL A 40 -17.47 -5.61 8.57
CA VAL A 40 -16.65 -4.88 9.53
C VAL A 40 -17.54 -3.89 10.24
N GLU A 41 -17.63 -4.03 11.56
CA GLU A 41 -18.30 -3.04 12.40
C GLU A 41 -17.50 -1.73 12.42
N VAL A 42 -18.18 -0.64 12.06
CA VAL A 42 -17.67 0.73 12.06
C VAL A 42 -18.43 1.55 13.09
N THR A 43 -17.70 2.34 13.89
CA THR A 43 -18.27 3.24 14.91
C THR A 43 -17.67 4.65 14.81
N VAL A 44 -18.20 5.57 15.61
CA VAL A 44 -17.69 6.95 15.70
C VAL A 44 -16.25 7.03 16.20
N ASP A 45 -15.73 5.97 16.82
CA ASP A 45 -14.34 5.89 17.29
C ASP A 45 -13.38 5.37 16.20
N ASP A 46 -13.87 5.17 14.97
CA ASP A 46 -13.09 4.71 13.82
C ASP A 46 -12.69 5.84 12.86
N VAL A 47 -11.46 5.75 12.36
CA VAL A 47 -10.96 6.47 11.19
C VAL A 47 -10.95 5.50 10.02
N LEU A 48 -11.63 5.83 8.93
CA LEU A 48 -11.56 5.07 7.68
C LEU A 48 -10.58 5.79 6.74
N ALA A 49 -9.55 5.10 6.27
CA ALA A 49 -8.60 5.66 5.30
C ALA A 49 -8.34 4.68 4.16
N ASN A 50 -8.42 5.15 2.92
CA ASN A 50 -8.21 4.32 1.72
C ASN A 50 -9.19 3.14 1.66
N VAL A 51 -10.40 3.36 2.18
CA VAL A 51 -11.50 2.39 2.17
C VAL A 51 -12.83 3.14 1.95
N PRO A 52 -13.86 2.45 1.42
CA PRO A 52 -15.16 3.07 1.14
C PRO A 52 -15.79 3.69 2.39
N TYR A 53 -16.53 4.77 2.19
CA TYR A 53 -17.25 5.45 3.27
C TYR A 53 -18.27 4.53 3.95
N VAL A 54 -18.40 4.67 5.27
CA VAL A 54 -19.47 4.06 6.05
C VAL A 54 -20.05 5.11 6.99
N ASP A 55 -21.37 5.27 6.95
CA ASP A 55 -22.08 6.18 7.84
C ASP A 55 -21.80 5.85 9.32
N GLY A 56 -21.59 6.90 10.12
CA GLY A 56 -21.27 6.78 11.54
C GLY A 56 -19.79 6.60 11.86
N CYS A 57 -18.86 6.59 10.90
CA CYS A 57 -17.43 6.72 11.18
C CYS A 57 -17.10 8.09 11.78
N GLY A 58 -16.06 8.18 12.60
CA GLY A 58 -15.62 9.46 13.17
C GLY A 58 -14.88 10.34 12.16
N LEU A 59 -13.93 9.75 11.42
CA LEU A 59 -13.18 10.42 10.36
C LEU A 59 -13.13 9.55 9.11
N TRP A 60 -13.13 10.18 7.94
CA TRP A 60 -12.98 9.49 6.66
C TRP A 60 -12.02 10.21 5.72
N PHE A 61 -11.07 9.46 5.17
CA PHE A 61 -10.08 9.91 4.21
C PHE A 61 -10.08 9.00 2.99
N ASP A 62 -10.23 9.57 1.81
CA ASP A 62 -10.16 8.85 0.54
C ASP A 62 -9.68 9.74 -0.61
N HIS A 63 -9.40 9.12 -1.75
CA HIS A 63 -9.07 9.79 -3.00
C HIS A 63 -9.60 9.04 -4.23
N HIS A 64 -10.45 8.02 -4.05
CA HIS A 64 -10.99 7.28 -5.19
C HIS A 64 -12.20 8.02 -5.78
N SER A 65 -12.18 8.31 -7.08
CA SER A 65 -13.32 8.91 -7.78
C SER A 65 -14.59 8.05 -7.70
N SER A 66 -14.44 6.74 -7.46
CA SER A 66 -15.55 5.80 -7.39
C SER A 66 -16.52 6.06 -6.22
N GLU A 67 -16.12 6.81 -5.20
CA GLU A 67 -17.01 7.15 -4.07
C GLU A 67 -17.87 8.39 -4.37
N GLU A 68 -17.36 9.35 -5.15
CA GLU A 68 -18.17 10.44 -5.71
C GLU A 68 -19.26 9.89 -6.63
N GLU A 69 -18.91 8.94 -7.50
CA GLU A 69 -19.86 8.29 -8.43
C GLU A 69 -20.99 7.56 -7.72
N ARG A 70 -20.74 7.06 -6.49
CA ARG A 70 -21.74 6.34 -5.70
C ARG A 70 -22.79 7.25 -5.06
N ASN A 71 -22.55 8.56 -4.97
CA ASN A 71 -23.44 9.53 -4.30
C ASN A 71 -23.90 9.05 -2.90
N ALA A 72 -23.12 8.20 -2.25
CA ALA A 72 -23.50 7.50 -1.02
C ALA A 72 -22.97 8.20 0.25
N CYS A 73 -22.18 9.26 0.08
CA CYS A 73 -21.52 9.94 1.18
C CYS A 73 -22.45 11.00 1.78
N GLY A 74 -22.69 10.90 3.09
CA GLY A 74 -23.39 11.90 3.88
C GLY A 74 -22.48 13.07 4.28
N ALA A 75 -22.87 13.80 5.33
CA ALA A 75 -21.92 14.70 5.99
C ALA A 75 -20.89 13.84 6.76
N PHE A 76 -19.60 14.08 6.54
CA PHE A 76 -18.51 13.41 7.22
C PHE A 76 -17.43 14.41 7.63
N GLU A 77 -16.58 14.02 8.57
CA GLU A 77 -15.37 14.75 8.92
C GLU A 77 -14.16 14.07 8.26
N GLY A 78 -13.27 14.86 7.66
CA GLY A 78 -12.11 14.38 6.89
C GLY A 78 -12.08 14.93 5.47
N VAL A 79 -11.48 14.20 4.52
CA VAL A 79 -11.36 14.64 3.13
C VAL A 79 -11.44 13.47 2.15
N SER A 80 -12.26 13.61 1.11
CA SER A 80 -12.28 12.74 -0.05
C SER A 80 -12.10 13.60 -1.30
N ASP A 81 -10.94 13.51 -1.95
CA ASP A 81 -10.63 14.32 -3.13
C ASP A 81 -9.79 13.53 -4.14
N PRO A 82 -10.33 13.21 -5.34
CA PRO A 82 -9.64 12.40 -6.34
C PRO A 82 -8.51 13.13 -7.06
N SER A 83 -8.29 14.42 -6.79
CA SER A 83 -7.10 15.13 -7.27
C SER A 83 -5.84 14.75 -6.48
N TYR A 84 -5.98 14.16 -5.29
CA TYR A 84 -4.81 13.67 -4.55
C TYR A 84 -4.29 12.34 -5.09
N PRO A 85 -2.96 12.20 -5.25
CA PRO A 85 -2.33 10.97 -5.75
C PRO A 85 -2.44 9.78 -4.79
N SER A 86 -2.74 10.00 -3.52
CA SER A 86 -2.91 8.96 -2.50
C SER A 86 -3.77 9.44 -1.33
N THR A 87 -4.29 8.52 -0.52
CA THR A 87 -4.99 8.89 0.72
C THR A 87 -4.03 9.46 1.76
N ALA A 88 -2.80 8.94 1.84
CA ALA A 88 -1.77 9.48 2.71
C ALA A 88 -1.49 10.96 2.39
N ARG A 89 -1.49 11.35 1.11
CA ARG A 89 -1.40 12.77 0.71
C ARG A 89 -2.60 13.58 1.18
N ALA A 90 -3.81 13.05 1.05
CA ALA A 90 -5.01 13.72 1.52
C ALA A 90 -4.95 14.01 3.04
N ILE A 91 -4.53 13.01 3.84
CA ILE A 91 -4.30 13.16 5.29
C ILE A 91 -3.20 14.17 5.58
N PHE A 92 -2.07 14.08 4.87
CA PHE A 92 -0.94 15.00 5.05
C PHE A 92 -1.37 16.46 4.86
N VAL A 93 -2.12 16.75 3.80
CA VAL A 93 -2.63 18.09 3.51
C VAL A 93 -3.69 18.52 4.52
N TYR A 94 -4.64 17.64 4.86
CA TYR A 94 -5.71 17.92 5.83
C TYR A 94 -5.15 18.39 7.18
N TYR A 95 -4.08 17.76 7.66
CA TYR A 95 -3.43 18.12 8.91
C TYR A 95 -2.36 19.22 8.78
N GLY A 96 -2.36 20.03 7.72
CA GLY A 96 -1.51 21.22 7.60
C GLY A 96 -0.19 21.02 6.84
N GLY A 97 0.02 19.84 6.27
CA GLY A 97 1.15 19.56 5.38
C GLY A 97 2.50 19.82 6.00
N GLU A 98 3.42 20.45 5.25
CA GLU A 98 4.79 20.69 5.71
C GLU A 98 4.87 21.54 6.98
N ALA A 99 3.88 22.39 7.25
CA ALA A 99 3.88 23.25 8.44
C ALA A 99 3.68 22.44 9.74
N GLU A 100 2.99 21.30 9.66
CA GLU A 100 2.64 20.47 10.82
C GLU A 100 3.44 19.16 10.87
N PHE A 101 4.00 18.74 9.73
CA PHE A 101 4.89 17.61 9.61
C PHE A 101 6.33 18.08 9.28
N ASP A 102 7.00 18.72 10.25
CA ASP A 102 8.41 19.17 10.15
C ASP A 102 9.44 18.01 10.16
N ASN A 103 9.02 16.82 9.71
CA ASN A 103 9.83 15.63 9.63
C ASN A 103 10.04 15.29 8.16
N VAL A 104 11.27 15.51 7.67
CA VAL A 104 11.70 15.17 6.29
C VAL A 104 11.29 13.74 5.91
N ARG A 105 11.39 12.78 6.84
CA ARG A 105 11.06 11.37 6.57
C ARG A 105 9.59 11.15 6.21
N LEU A 106 8.67 11.83 6.89
CA LEU A 106 7.25 11.71 6.59
C LEU A 106 6.92 12.34 5.23
N ARG A 107 7.60 13.42 4.85
CA ARG A 107 7.46 14.00 3.51
C ARG A 107 7.96 13.06 2.42
N GLU A 108 9.10 12.42 2.64
CA GLU A 108 9.64 11.40 1.72
C GLU A 108 8.73 10.18 1.63
N LEU A 109 8.18 9.70 2.75
CA LEU A 109 7.21 8.61 2.77
C LEU A 109 5.98 8.95 1.93
N VAL A 110 5.37 10.13 2.15
CA VAL A 110 4.18 10.53 1.38
C VAL A 110 4.50 10.65 -0.11
N ALA A 111 5.66 11.21 -0.48
CA ALA A 111 6.08 11.26 -1.88
C ALA A 111 6.26 9.87 -2.50
N ALA A 112 6.79 8.91 -1.74
CA ALA A 112 6.92 7.53 -2.20
C ALA A 112 5.57 6.82 -2.33
N VAL A 113 4.64 7.06 -1.41
CA VAL A 113 3.27 6.54 -1.48
C VAL A 113 2.57 7.08 -2.72
N ASP A 114 2.63 8.40 -2.96
CA ASP A 114 2.06 9.05 -4.16
C ASP A 114 2.56 8.39 -5.45
N LYS A 115 3.87 8.17 -5.53
CA LYS A 115 4.51 7.51 -6.67
C LYS A 115 4.02 6.08 -6.86
N SER A 116 3.92 5.32 -5.77
CA SER A 116 3.49 3.92 -5.79
C SER A 116 2.02 3.78 -6.19
N ASP A 117 1.15 4.67 -5.70
CA ASP A 117 -0.28 4.55 -5.90
C ASP A 117 -0.70 5.01 -7.32
N THR A 118 -0.07 6.08 -7.81
CA THR A 118 -0.21 6.54 -9.21
C THR A 118 0.50 5.65 -10.23
N ALA A 119 1.33 4.71 -9.77
CA ALA A 119 2.20 3.87 -10.60
C ALA A 119 3.13 4.67 -11.53
N ASP A 120 3.53 5.88 -11.11
CA ASP A 120 4.47 6.74 -11.84
C ASP A 120 5.90 6.23 -11.69
N MET A 121 6.20 5.08 -12.29
CA MET A 121 7.48 4.38 -12.17
C MET A 121 8.19 4.31 -13.51
N THR A 122 9.52 4.48 -13.50
CA THR A 122 10.34 4.22 -14.68
C THR A 122 10.60 2.73 -14.86
N ALA A 123 10.93 2.30 -16.08
CA ALA A 123 11.33 0.91 -16.34
C ALA A 123 12.53 0.47 -15.49
N GLU A 124 13.48 1.38 -15.25
CA GLU A 124 14.63 1.12 -14.38
C GLU A 124 14.18 0.85 -12.94
N GLU A 125 13.26 1.65 -12.40
CA GLU A 125 12.74 1.45 -11.04
C GLU A 125 11.91 0.18 -10.90
N ILE A 126 11.24 -0.25 -11.98
CA ILE A 126 10.50 -1.52 -12.02
C ILE A 126 11.45 -2.72 -12.02
N LEU A 127 12.53 -2.64 -12.80
CA LEU A 127 13.49 -3.74 -13.00
C LEU A 127 14.60 -3.76 -11.94
N HIS A 128 14.92 -2.63 -11.33
CA HIS A 128 15.98 -2.47 -10.33
C HIS A 128 15.47 -1.58 -9.18
N PRO A 129 14.41 -1.99 -8.47
CA PRO A 129 13.83 -1.19 -7.40
C PRO A 129 14.78 -1.08 -6.21
N GLU A 130 14.90 0.13 -5.67
CA GLU A 130 15.66 0.45 -4.46
C GLU A 130 14.84 1.32 -3.51
N GLY A 131 15.33 1.47 -2.28
CA GLY A 131 14.74 2.36 -1.27
C GLY A 131 13.23 2.16 -1.09
N TRP A 132 12.48 3.26 -1.15
CA TRP A 132 11.03 3.22 -0.99
C TRP A 132 10.28 2.47 -2.10
N VAL A 133 10.80 2.47 -3.34
CA VAL A 133 10.18 1.73 -4.45
C VAL A 133 10.27 0.23 -4.19
N LEU A 134 11.42 -0.26 -3.71
CA LEU A 134 11.55 -1.65 -3.30
C LEU A 134 10.60 -1.99 -2.16
N LEU A 135 10.54 -1.16 -1.12
CA LEU A 135 9.63 -1.37 0.01
C LEU A 135 8.17 -1.42 -0.44
N SER A 136 7.74 -0.55 -1.35
CA SER A 136 6.36 -0.59 -1.86
C SER A 136 6.04 -1.91 -2.57
N PHE A 137 6.99 -2.48 -3.32
CA PHE A 137 6.82 -3.81 -3.93
C PHE A 137 6.85 -4.95 -2.91
N ILE A 138 7.69 -4.89 -1.88
CA ILE A 138 7.73 -5.92 -0.82
C ILE A 138 6.41 -5.97 -0.04
N LEU A 139 5.78 -4.81 0.15
CA LEU A 139 4.55 -4.66 0.92
C LEU A 139 3.28 -4.84 0.08
N ASP A 140 3.39 -4.80 -1.25
CA ASP A 140 2.26 -5.02 -2.15
C ASP A 140 1.84 -6.51 -2.12
N PRO A 141 0.61 -6.83 -1.67
CA PRO A 141 0.13 -8.22 -1.67
C PRO A 141 0.13 -8.85 -3.08
N ARG A 142 0.07 -8.04 -4.14
CA ARG A 142 0.09 -8.48 -5.55
C ARG A 142 1.48 -8.93 -6.02
N THR A 143 2.54 -8.57 -5.30
CA THR A 143 3.89 -9.14 -5.54
C THR A 143 3.95 -10.64 -5.24
N GLY A 144 3.01 -11.13 -4.42
CA GLY A 144 2.82 -12.55 -4.18
C GLY A 144 3.74 -13.16 -3.12
N LEU A 145 4.50 -12.34 -2.37
CA LEU A 145 5.34 -12.81 -1.26
C LEU A 145 4.52 -13.52 -0.17
N GLY A 146 3.26 -13.11 0.06
CA GLY A 146 2.38 -13.76 1.02
C GLY A 146 1.90 -15.17 0.70
N ARG A 147 2.21 -15.69 -0.49
CA ARG A 147 1.96 -17.10 -0.82
C ARG A 147 2.86 -18.04 -0.03
N TYR A 148 4.01 -17.54 0.41
CA TYR A 148 4.97 -18.28 1.22
C TYR A 148 4.66 -18.11 2.71
N ARG A 149 4.80 -19.19 3.48
CA ARG A 149 4.42 -19.27 4.91
C ARG A 149 5.56 -19.66 5.84
N ASP A 150 6.78 -19.69 5.32
CA ASP A 150 8.01 -20.07 6.01
C ASP A 150 8.80 -18.87 6.58
N TYR A 151 8.21 -17.67 6.51
CA TYR A 151 8.72 -16.47 7.17
C TYR A 151 8.63 -16.54 8.69
N ARG A 152 9.53 -15.82 9.38
CA ARG A 152 9.56 -15.79 10.85
C ARG A 152 8.29 -15.18 11.44
N ILE A 153 7.74 -14.14 10.80
CA ILE A 153 6.49 -13.50 11.17
C ILE A 153 5.49 -13.51 10.01
N SER A 154 4.20 -13.43 10.35
CA SER A 154 3.14 -13.30 9.35
C SER A 154 3.23 -11.94 8.64
N ASN A 155 2.68 -11.84 7.43
CA ASN A 155 2.58 -10.54 6.76
C ASN A 155 1.71 -9.54 7.53
N TYR A 156 0.70 -10.02 8.26
CA TYR A 156 -0.10 -9.14 9.11
C TYR A 156 0.76 -8.51 10.20
N GLN A 157 1.59 -9.30 10.88
CA GLN A 157 2.52 -8.77 11.88
C GLN A 157 3.56 -7.84 11.25
N LEU A 158 4.11 -8.19 10.08
CA LEU A 158 5.03 -7.30 9.36
C LEU A 158 4.38 -5.95 9.09
N MET A 159 3.14 -5.93 8.61
CA MET A 159 2.44 -4.68 8.31
C MET A 159 2.23 -3.84 9.58
N LEU A 160 2.00 -4.47 10.74
CA LEU A 160 1.95 -3.74 12.02
C LEU A 160 3.30 -3.11 12.36
N ASP A 161 4.40 -3.87 12.25
CA ASP A 161 5.76 -3.39 12.53
C ASP A 161 6.15 -2.25 11.56
N MET A 162 5.74 -2.37 10.29
CA MET A 162 6.00 -1.39 9.24
C MET A 162 5.36 -0.03 9.49
N MET A 163 4.26 0.06 10.26
CA MET A 163 3.65 1.36 10.61
C MET A 163 4.63 2.23 11.39
N ASP A 164 5.31 1.63 12.37
CA ASP A 164 6.33 2.32 13.16
C ASP A 164 7.63 2.52 12.36
N TYR A 165 8.03 1.54 11.56
CA TYR A 165 9.22 1.64 10.72
C TYR A 165 9.10 2.79 9.72
N CYS A 166 8.00 2.86 8.95
CA CYS A 166 7.75 3.93 7.98
C CYS A 166 7.73 5.32 8.64
N ARG A 167 7.26 5.42 9.88
CA ARG A 167 7.21 6.68 10.63
C ARG A 167 8.58 7.13 11.15
N THR A 168 9.44 6.19 11.54
CA THR A 168 10.62 6.48 12.36
C THR A 168 11.97 6.20 11.68
N MET A 169 12.00 5.41 10.60
CA MET A 169 13.23 4.93 9.96
C MET A 169 13.35 5.41 8.51
N SER A 170 14.58 5.50 8.00
CA SER A 170 14.86 5.66 6.56
C SER A 170 14.63 4.34 5.82
N PRO A 171 14.37 4.33 4.49
CA PRO A 171 14.14 3.09 3.76
C PRO A 171 15.33 2.12 3.87
N GLU A 172 16.57 2.61 3.92
CA GLU A 172 17.76 1.79 4.11
C GLU A 172 17.74 1.05 5.46
N GLN A 173 17.30 1.73 6.52
CA GLN A 173 17.18 1.14 7.86
C GLN A 173 16.07 0.09 7.92
N ILE A 174 14.95 0.34 7.22
CA ILE A 174 13.84 -0.60 7.11
C ILE A 174 14.28 -1.87 6.37
N LEU A 175 15.01 -1.72 5.26
CA LEU A 175 15.54 -2.83 4.47
C LEU A 175 16.53 -3.72 5.24
N GLN A 176 17.12 -3.22 6.34
CA GLN A 176 17.97 -4.02 7.23
C GLN A 176 17.21 -4.75 8.35
N GLN A 177 15.91 -4.48 8.53
CA GLN A 177 15.13 -5.21 9.54
C GLN A 177 15.03 -6.69 9.15
N PRO A 178 15.26 -7.64 10.07
CA PRO A 178 15.36 -9.06 9.74
C PRO A 178 14.19 -9.60 8.90
N ASP A 179 12.95 -9.25 9.27
CA ASP A 179 11.74 -9.74 8.60
C ASP A 179 11.46 -9.07 7.25
N VAL A 180 11.96 -7.84 7.07
CA VAL A 180 11.94 -7.16 5.77
C VAL A 180 13.01 -7.78 4.87
N LYS A 181 14.21 -7.99 5.42
CA LYS A 181 15.37 -8.52 4.70
C LYS A 181 15.12 -9.93 4.16
N GLU A 182 14.52 -10.85 4.93
CA GLU A 182 14.19 -12.19 4.43
C GLU A 182 13.22 -12.16 3.23
N ARG A 183 12.32 -11.16 3.17
CA ARG A 183 11.38 -10.96 2.06
C ARG A 183 12.08 -10.35 0.85
N VAL A 184 12.95 -9.37 1.08
CA VAL A 184 13.81 -8.78 0.04
C VAL A 184 14.70 -9.84 -0.59
N GLU A 185 15.33 -10.70 0.21
CA GLU A 185 16.18 -11.78 -0.27
C GLU A 185 15.40 -12.74 -1.18
N ARG A 186 14.17 -13.13 -0.78
CA ARG A 186 13.31 -13.96 -1.65
C ARG A 186 12.93 -13.23 -2.95
N TYR A 187 12.49 -11.99 -2.84
CA TYR A 187 12.12 -11.18 -4.00
C TYR A 187 13.28 -11.08 -5.00
N SER A 188 14.49 -10.78 -4.53
CA SER A 188 15.70 -10.70 -5.35
C SER A 188 16.07 -12.04 -5.97
N GLN A 189 16.00 -13.14 -5.21
CA GLN A 189 16.31 -14.49 -5.72
C GLN A 189 15.34 -14.94 -6.83
N GLN A 190 14.08 -14.51 -6.76
CA GLN A 190 13.05 -14.89 -7.71
C GLN A 190 12.92 -13.92 -8.90
N GLN A 191 13.60 -12.78 -8.87
CA GLN A 191 13.42 -11.73 -9.86
C GLN A 191 13.77 -12.18 -11.28
N SER A 192 14.91 -12.85 -11.48
CA SER A 192 15.33 -13.31 -12.81
C SER A 192 14.39 -14.39 -13.35
N VAL A 193 14.04 -15.39 -12.53
CA VAL A 193 13.14 -16.48 -12.91
C VAL A 193 11.71 -16.00 -13.14
N PHE A 194 11.26 -14.96 -12.43
CA PHE A 194 9.97 -14.30 -12.69
C PHE A 194 9.98 -13.64 -14.07
N VAL A 195 11.01 -12.86 -14.41
CA VAL A 195 11.12 -12.21 -15.72
C VAL A 195 11.24 -13.23 -16.85
N GLU A 196 12.00 -14.31 -16.65
CA GLU A 196 12.09 -15.41 -17.61
C GLU A 196 10.75 -16.12 -17.81
N MET A 197 10.02 -16.39 -16.72
CA MET A 197 8.67 -16.93 -16.77
C MET A 197 7.73 -16.01 -17.57
N LEU A 198 7.75 -14.69 -17.32
CA LEU A 198 6.94 -13.76 -18.10
C LEU A 198 7.29 -13.83 -19.59
N ARG A 199 8.58 -13.80 -19.94
CA ARG A 199 9.04 -13.86 -21.34
C ARG A 199 8.65 -15.17 -22.03
N ALA A 200 8.83 -16.31 -21.36
CA ALA A 200 8.54 -17.63 -21.91
C ALA A 200 7.05 -17.87 -22.16
N ASN A 201 6.18 -17.20 -21.41
CA ASN A 201 4.73 -17.42 -21.43
C ASN A 201 3.94 -16.26 -22.05
N THR A 202 4.63 -15.27 -22.62
CA THR A 202 3.99 -14.09 -23.22
C THR A 202 3.92 -14.17 -24.73
N THR A 203 2.75 -13.84 -25.28
CA THR A 203 2.56 -13.54 -26.70
C THR A 203 2.00 -12.14 -26.87
N ILE A 204 2.58 -11.35 -27.78
CA ILE A 204 2.08 -10.01 -28.12
C ILE A 204 1.11 -10.12 -29.30
N ARG A 205 -0.09 -9.55 -29.15
CA ARG A 205 -1.13 -9.47 -30.17
C ARG A 205 -1.53 -8.01 -30.39
N GLY A 206 -0.87 -7.34 -31.33
CA GLY A 206 -1.07 -5.91 -31.55
C GLY A 206 -0.68 -5.11 -30.31
N ASN A 207 -1.64 -4.40 -29.71
CA ASN A 207 -1.47 -3.63 -28.47
C ASN A 207 -1.84 -4.40 -27.20
N VAL A 208 -1.99 -5.74 -27.28
CA VAL A 208 -2.38 -6.60 -26.16
C VAL A 208 -1.26 -7.58 -25.84
N ILE A 209 -0.90 -7.67 -24.55
CA ILE A 209 -0.03 -8.70 -24.00
C ILE A 209 -0.91 -9.86 -23.52
N VAL A 210 -0.63 -11.08 -23.99
CA VAL A 210 -1.30 -12.30 -23.53
C VAL A 210 -0.28 -13.14 -22.77
N LEU A 211 -0.45 -13.24 -21.45
CA LEU A 211 0.36 -14.07 -20.56
C LEU A 211 -0.40 -15.37 -20.24
N ASP A 212 0.13 -16.52 -20.64
CA ASP A 212 -0.49 -17.85 -20.41
C ASP A 212 0.29 -18.66 -19.39
N LEU A 213 -0.15 -18.64 -18.13
CA LEU A 213 0.49 -19.35 -17.03
C LEU A 213 -0.19 -20.70 -16.69
N ARG A 214 -1.09 -21.22 -17.54
CA ARG A 214 -1.88 -22.43 -17.20
C ARG A 214 -1.02 -23.68 -17.00
N ASP A 215 0.10 -23.77 -17.71
CA ASP A 215 1.05 -24.89 -17.62
C ASP A 215 2.26 -24.57 -16.73
N GLN A 216 2.23 -23.44 -16.00
CA GLN A 216 3.27 -23.07 -15.04
C GLN A 216 2.95 -23.63 -13.65
N GLU A 217 3.82 -24.50 -13.15
CA GLU A 217 3.66 -25.11 -11.83
C GLU A 217 3.84 -24.09 -10.69
N GLU A 218 4.90 -23.28 -10.77
CA GLU A 218 5.15 -22.19 -9.85
C GLU A 218 5.05 -20.85 -10.57
N ILE A 219 4.29 -19.93 -9.98
CA ILE A 219 4.27 -18.53 -10.38
C ILE A 219 5.15 -17.77 -9.39
N PHE A 220 6.35 -17.36 -9.79
CA PHE A 220 7.30 -16.68 -8.90
C PHE A 220 6.80 -15.31 -8.41
N THR A 221 7.42 -14.75 -7.38
CA THR A 221 7.17 -13.38 -6.92
C THR A 221 7.82 -12.37 -7.84
N GLY A 222 7.11 -11.28 -8.08
CA GLY A 222 7.64 -10.12 -8.78
C GLY A 222 6.62 -9.00 -8.78
N ASN A 223 7.09 -7.77 -8.93
CA ASN A 223 6.17 -6.63 -8.96
C ASN A 223 5.26 -6.73 -10.19
N ARG A 224 4.04 -6.21 -10.05
CA ARG A 224 2.98 -6.30 -11.07
C ARG A 224 3.28 -5.53 -12.37
N PHE A 225 4.31 -4.69 -12.38
CA PHE A 225 4.64 -3.83 -13.51
C PHE A 225 5.61 -4.48 -14.48
N ALA A 226 6.40 -5.48 -14.06
CA ALA A 226 7.41 -6.12 -14.90
C ALA A 226 6.86 -6.85 -16.15
N LEU A 227 5.54 -7.01 -16.28
CA LEU A 227 4.89 -7.51 -17.49
C LEU A 227 4.85 -6.47 -18.62
N TYR A 228 4.84 -5.19 -18.27
CA TYR A 228 4.68 -4.05 -19.19
C TYR A 228 6.04 -3.44 -19.55
#